data_AF-A0A2B7LYB9-F1
#
_entry.id   AF-A0A2B7LYB9-F1
#
_cell.length_a   1.000
_cell.length_b   1.000
_cell.length_c   1.000
_cell.angle_alpha   90.00
_cell.angle_beta   90.00
_cell.angle_gamma   90.00
#
_symmetry.space_group_name_H-M   'P 1'
#
loop_
_entity.id
_entity.type
_entity.pdbx_description
1 polymer ?
#
loop_
_entity_poly.entity_id
_entity_poly.type
_entity_poly.pdbx_seq_one_letter_code
_entity_poly.pdbx_strand_id
1 'polypeptide(L)' 'MSFVVSEEVTVKEGGPRMIVTGYSSGMVECRWYDGYGVKREAFHETELVPGEKSRSSEEV' A
#
# COMPACT_ATOMS: atom_id res chain seq x y z
N MET A 1 -11.14 -5.68 -3.64
CA MET A 1 -9.89 -6.44 -3.45
C MET A 1 -9.44 -6.10 -2.04
N SER A 2 -9.29 -7.08 -1.14
CA SER A 2 -8.91 -6.77 0.24
C SER A 2 -7.39 -6.65 0.35
N PHE A 3 -6.90 -5.48 0.75
CA PHE A 3 -5.50 -5.26 1.09
C PHE A 3 -5.16 -5.88 2.45
N VAL A 4 -3.90 -6.31 2.62
CA VAL A 4 -3.41 -6.85 3.89
C VAL A 4 -2.32 -5.96 4.47
N VAL A 5 -2.18 -5.94 5.80
CA VAL A 5 -1.08 -5.22 6.46
C VAL A 5 0.26 -5.76 5.96
N SER A 6 1.21 -4.85 5.75
CA SER A 6 2.51 -5.10 5.09
C SER A 6 2.45 -5.34 3.58
N GLU A 7 1.26 -5.37 2.98
CA GLU A 7 1.16 -5.34 1.52
C GLU A 7 1.58 -3.98 1.01
N GLU A 8 2.19 -3.99 -0.16
CA GLU A 8 2.58 -2.80 -0.85
C GLU A 8 1.51 -2.36 -1.84
N VAL A 9 1.29 -1.06 -1.88
CA VAL A 9 0.24 -0.43 -2.68
C VAL A 9 0.71 0.89 -3.26
N THR A 10 0.09 1.30 -4.36
CA THR A 10 0.26 2.61 -4.99
C THR A 10 -1.11 3.17 -5.35
N VAL A 11 -1.26 4.49 -5.39
CA VAL A 11 -2.48 5.15 -5.89
C VAL A 11 -2.61 4.90 -7.40
N LYS A 12 -3.82 4.65 -7.89
CA LYS A 12 -4.13 4.40 -9.31
C LYS A 12 -3.64 5.49 -10.24
N GLU A 13 -3.78 6.75 -9.82
CA GLU A 13 -3.33 7.93 -10.57
C GLU A 13 -1.80 8.11 -10.57
N GLY A 14 -1.07 7.18 -9.96
CA GLY A 14 0.36 7.28 -9.70
C GLY A 14 0.64 7.94 -8.35
N GLY A 15 1.80 7.62 -7.78
CA GLY A 15 2.17 8.11 -6.46
C GLY A 15 3.36 7.35 -5.88
N PRO A 16 3.73 7.67 -4.63
CA PRO A 16 4.76 6.91 -3.92
C PRO A 16 4.30 5.46 -3.70
N ARG A 17 5.27 4.56 -3.65
CA ARG A 17 5.08 3.16 -3.21
C ARG A 17 4.87 3.18 -1.69
N MET A 18 3.74 2.67 -1.23
CA MET A 18 3.32 2.72 0.17
C MET A 18 3.12 1.33 0.75
N ILE A 19 3.20 1.22 2.07
CA ILE A 19 2.94 -0.01 2.81
C ILE A 19 1.66 0.14 3.62
N VAL A 20 0.77 -0.84 3.51
CA VAL A 20 -0.46 -0.92 4.28
C VAL A 20 -0.15 -1.20 5.75
N THR A 21 -0.77 -0.43 6.63
CA THR A 21 -0.59 -0.50 8.09
C THR A 21 -1.88 -0.80 8.83
N GLY A 22 -3.03 -0.56 8.20
CA GLY A 22 -4.33 -0.80 8.79
C GLY A 22 -5.42 -0.78 7.73
N TYR A 23 -6.57 -1.37 8.06
CA TYR A 23 -7.77 -1.33 7.25
C TYR A 23 -8.98 -1.13 8.15
N SER A 24 -9.82 -0.16 7.84
CA SER A 24 -11.04 0.13 8.57
C SER A 24 -12.10 0.70 7.64
N SER A 25 -13.27 0.05 7.59
CA SER A 25 -14.47 0.58 6.94
C SER A 25 -14.26 1.06 5.49
N GLY A 26 -13.55 0.28 4.67
CA GLY A 26 -13.25 0.63 3.28
C GLY A 26 -12.05 1.57 3.09
N MET A 27 -11.42 2.00 4.18
CA MET A 27 -10.23 2.84 4.18
C MET A 27 -8.99 1.99 4.48
N VAL A 28 -7.91 2.26 3.76
CA VAL A 28 -6.62 1.58 3.87
C VAL A 28 -5.60 2.60 4.38
N GLU A 29 -5.12 2.41 5.61
CA GLU A 29 -4.07 3.23 6.17
C GLU A 29 -2.73 2.83 5.58
N CYS A 30 -2.06 3.78 4.92
CA CYS A 30 -0.80 3.60 4.24
C CYS A 30 0.30 4.44 4.89
N ARG A 31 1.54 3.94 4.85
CA ARG A 31 2.73 4.72 5.20
C ARG A 31 3.80 4.63 4.12
N TRP A 32 4.57 5.70 3.95
CA TRP A 32 5.72 5.74 3.05
C TRP A 32 6.78 6.72 3.54
N TYR A 33 7.96 6.68 2.93
CA TYR A 33 9.02 7.67 3.16
C TYR A 33 9.13 8.59 1.95
N ASP A 34 9.07 9.90 2.16
CA ASP A 34 9.09 10.90 1.08
C ASP A 34 10.48 11.50 0.82
N GLY A 35 11.51 11.01 1.51
CA GLY A 35 12.86 11.58 1.49
C GLY A 35 13.20 12.43 2.71
N TYR A 36 12.20 12.94 3.42
CA TYR A 36 12.37 13.81 4.60
C TYR A 36 11.81 13.16 5.88
N GLY A 37 10.77 12.35 5.77
CA GLY A 37 10.14 11.71 6.91
C GLY A 37 9.15 10.63 6.52
N VAL A 38 8.59 9.97 7.54
CA VAL A 38 7.50 9.00 7.36
C VAL A 38 6.19 9.76 7.22
N LYS A 39 5.52 9.56 6.09
CA LYS A 39 4.15 10.02 5.84
C LYS A 39 3.15 8.91 6.12
N ARG A 40 1.94 9.30 6.50
CA ARG A 40 0.81 8.42 6.76
C ARG A 40 -0.46 9.05 6.20
N GLU A 41 -1.24 8.26 5.47
CA GLU A 41 -2.49 8.71 4.89
C GLU A 41 -3.42 7.52 4.70
N ALA A 42 -4.73 7.76 4.82
CA ALA A 42 -5.76 6.74 4.60
C ALA A 42 -6.44 7.00 3.26
N PHE A 43 -6.45 5.98 2.41
CA PHE A 43 -7.06 6.03 1.07
C PHE A 43 -8.28 5.13 1.03
N HIS A 44 -9.26 5.43 0.18
CA HIS A 44 -10.31 4.47 -0.08
C HIS A 44 -9.72 3.26 -0.81
N GLU A 45 -10.19 2.04 -0.51
CA GLU A 45 -9.65 0.81 -1.11
C GLU A 45 -9.74 0.82 -2.65
N THR A 46 -10.69 1.57 -3.21
CA THR A 46 -10.85 1.67 -4.66
C THR A 46 -9.85 2.60 -5.32
N GLU A 47 -9.09 3.39 -4.57
CA GLU A 47 -8.07 4.31 -5.09
C GLU A 47 -6.70 3.63 -5.23
N LEU A 48 -6.53 2.49 -4.58
CA LEU A 48 -5.25 1.79 -4.51
C LEU A 48 -5.19 0.62 -5.51
N VAL A 49 -3.97 0.31 -5.92
CA VAL A 49 -3.61 -0.92 -6.64
C VAL A 49 -2.46 -1.60 -5.88
N PRO A 50 -2.43 -2.94 -5.83
CA PRO A 50 -1.28 -3.67 -5.30
C PRO A 50 -0.03 -3.30 -6.07
N GLY A 51 1.07 -3.07 -5.35
CA GLY A 51 2.40 -2.94 -5.95
C GLY A 51 2.76 -4.21 -6.73
N GLU A 52 3.63 -4.09 -7.73
CA GLU A 52 4.16 -5.25 -8.43
C GLU A 52 4.83 -6.17 -7.41
N LYS A 53 4.13 -7.27 -7.06
CA LYS A 53 4.72 -8.39 -6.33
C LYS A 53 5.84 -8.86 -7.23
N SER A 54 7.09 -8.55 -6.88
CA SER A 54 8.21 -9.37 -7.31
C SER A 54 7.80 -10.78 -6.89
N ARG A 55 7.35 -11.61 -7.84
CA ARG A 55 7.18 -13.06 -7.66
C ARG A 55 8.59 -13.62 -7.45
N SER A 56 9.19 -13.33 -6.31
CA SER A 56 10.21 -14.18 -5.75
C SER A 56 9.43 -15.35 -5.20
N SER A 57 9.30 -16.36 -6.07
CA SER A 57 8.83 -17.69 -5.74
C SER A 57 9.54 -18.15 -4.45
N GLU A 58 8.85 -18.10 -3.32
CA GLU A 58 9.18 -18.99 -2.19
C GLU A 58 8.66 -20.37 -2.57
N GLU A 59 9.49 -21.09 -3.31
CA GLU A 59 9.46 -22.56 -3.41
C GLU A 59 10.93 -23.01 -3.30
N VAL A 60 11.39 -23.30 -2.07
CA VAL A 60 12.54 -24.16 -1.76
C VAL A 60 12.22 -25.04 -0.56
#